data_AF-A0A2G9U0M0-F1
#
_entry.id   AF-A0A2G9U0M0-F1
#
_cell.length_a   1.000
_cell.length_b   1.000
_cell.length_c   1.000
_cell.angle_alpha   90.00
_cell.angle_beta   90.00
_cell.angle_gamma   90.00
#
_symmetry.space_group_name_H-M   'P 1'
#
loop_
_entity.id
_entity.type
_entity.pdbx_description
1 polymer ?
#
loop_
_entity_poly.entity_id
_entity_poly.type
_entity_poly.pdbx_seq_one_letter_code
_entity_poly.pdbx_strand_id
1 'polypeptide(L)'
;MDDAERRARLDAYKQRFSADEFDMYLCRYLKQKNLHELLLEEKGERVDLYLSSCEGIRWRREVQNKQFEKASRSLLSLADRENSDVKRQRNLYAFSKLAAACGDEVPSDVVNEANRKLVLIKHQSLIPESLVKVDFNNGLFPSV
;
A
#
# COMPACT_ATOMS: atom_id res chain seq x y z
N MET A 1 12.62 -29.24 11.00
CA MET A 1 12.65 -29.01 9.54
C MET A 1 13.13 -27.59 9.32
N ASP A 2 14.31 -27.45 8.73
CA ASP A 2 14.97 -26.17 8.53
C ASP A 2 14.22 -25.30 7.51
N ASP A 3 14.33 -23.97 7.62
CA ASP A 3 13.62 -23.02 6.73
C ASP A 3 14.08 -23.16 5.27
N ALA A 4 15.36 -23.48 5.06
CA ALA A 4 15.93 -23.74 3.74
C ALA A 4 15.32 -25.00 3.10
N GLU A 5 15.14 -26.06 3.87
CA GLU A 5 14.55 -27.32 3.42
C GLU A 5 13.07 -27.15 3.05
N ARG A 6 12.33 -26.30 3.80
CA ARG A 6 10.95 -25.92 3.47
C ARG A 6 10.86 -25.13 2.16
N ARG A 7 11.75 -24.16 1.93
CA ARG A 7 11.79 -23.38 0.67
C ARG A 7 12.13 -24.25 -0.54
N ALA A 8 13.16 -25.09 -0.44
CA ALA A 8 13.54 -25.99 -1.53
C ALA A 8 12.40 -26.94 -1.93
N ARG A 9 11.66 -27.46 -0.95
CA ARG A 9 10.50 -28.31 -1.21
C ARG A 9 9.35 -27.55 -1.86
N LEU A 10 9.12 -26.30 -1.47
CA LEU A 10 8.12 -25.43 -2.09
C LEU A 10 8.45 -25.16 -3.56
N ASP A 11 9.70 -24.85 -3.87
CA ASP A 11 10.14 -24.58 -5.24
C ASP A 11 10.03 -25.82 -6.14
N ALA A 12 10.34 -27.01 -5.61
CA ALA A 12 10.10 -28.27 -6.31
C ALA A 12 8.61 -28.47 -6.65
N TYR A 13 7.70 -28.10 -5.75
CA TYR A 13 6.26 -28.15 -6.03
C TYR A 13 5.82 -27.13 -7.08
N LYS A 14 6.37 -25.90 -7.05
CA LYS A 14 6.09 -24.88 -8.07
C LYS A 14 6.49 -25.34 -9.46
N GLN A 15 7.65 -25.99 -9.61
CA GLN A 15 8.07 -26.55 -10.90
C GLN A 15 7.15 -27.70 -11.34
N ARG A 16 6.87 -28.64 -10.42
CA ARG A 16 6.10 -29.85 -10.71
C ARG A 16 4.65 -29.57 -11.14
N PHE A 17 4.04 -28.54 -10.57
CA PHE A 17 2.65 -28.17 -10.84
C PHE A 17 2.53 -26.87 -11.65
N SER A 18 3.58 -26.50 -12.39
CA SER A 18 3.58 -25.27 -13.22
C SER A 18 2.47 -25.27 -14.28
N ALA A 19 2.11 -26.44 -14.81
CA ALA A 19 1.02 -26.61 -15.77
C ALA A 19 -0.39 -26.38 -15.15
N ASP A 20 -0.52 -26.51 -13.83
CA ASP A 20 -1.81 -26.45 -13.12
C ASP A 20 -2.08 -25.08 -12.47
N GLU A 21 -1.41 -24.01 -12.95
CA GLU A 21 -1.55 -22.64 -12.40
C GLU A 21 -1.25 -22.54 -10.89
N PHE A 22 -0.34 -23.40 -10.40
CA PHE A 22 0.01 -23.47 -8.98
C PHE A 22 0.51 -22.14 -8.42
N ASP A 23 1.22 -21.35 -9.23
CA ASP A 23 1.66 -19.99 -8.92
C ASP A 23 0.49 -19.07 -8.54
N MET A 24 -0.62 -19.13 -9.27
CA MET A 24 -1.83 -18.35 -9.00
C MET A 24 -2.61 -18.86 -7.80
N TYR A 25 -2.62 -20.18 -7.56
CA TYR A 25 -3.19 -20.74 -6.33
C TYR A 25 -2.39 -20.27 -5.11
N LEU A 26 -1.06 -20.35 -5.17
CA LEU A 26 -0.16 -19.89 -4.11
C LEU A 26 -0.34 -18.39 -3.84
N CYS A 27 -0.39 -17.56 -4.89
CA CYS A 27 -0.62 -16.12 -4.73
C CYS A 27 -1.93 -15.81 -4.01
N ARG A 28 -3.03 -16.49 -4.38
CA ARG A 28 -4.33 -16.35 -3.72
C ARG A 28 -4.28 -16.80 -2.26
N TYR A 29 -3.64 -17.93 -1.98
CA TYR A 29 -3.48 -18.45 -0.62
C TYR A 29 -2.68 -17.50 0.28
N LEU A 30 -1.52 -17.02 -0.20
CA LEU A 30 -0.67 -16.09 0.55
C LEU A 30 -1.39 -14.77 0.82
N LYS A 31 -2.12 -14.24 -0.17
CA LYS A 31 -2.94 -13.04 0.01
C LYS A 31 -4.04 -13.26 1.05
N GLN A 32 -4.76 -14.37 0.99
CA GLN A 32 -5.84 -14.70 1.93
C GLN A 32 -5.33 -14.85 3.38
N LYS A 33 -4.10 -15.34 3.55
CA LYS A 33 -3.44 -15.48 4.86
C LYS A 33 -2.70 -14.22 5.33
N ASN A 34 -2.78 -13.11 4.58
CA ASN A 34 -2.03 -11.86 4.85
C ASN A 34 -0.49 -12.05 4.90
N LEU A 35 0.04 -13.07 4.21
CA LEU A 35 1.47 -13.36 4.12
C LEU A 35 2.11 -12.52 3.00
N HIS A 36 2.00 -11.20 3.12
CA HIS A 36 2.42 -10.27 2.06
C HIS A 36 3.91 -10.29 1.77
N GLU A 37 4.76 -10.58 2.78
CA GLU A 37 6.21 -10.65 2.58
C GLU A 37 6.58 -11.82 1.66
N LEU A 38 6.11 -13.02 1.95
CA LEU A 38 6.30 -14.18 1.09
C LEU A 38 5.70 -13.96 -0.30
N LEU A 39 4.52 -13.34 -0.39
CA LEU A 39 3.89 -13.02 -1.66
C LEU A 39 4.74 -12.06 -2.52
N LEU A 40 5.45 -11.12 -1.90
CA LEU A 40 6.35 -10.19 -2.61
C LEU A 40 7.68 -10.85 -3.01
N GLU A 41 8.07 -11.96 -2.38
CA GLU A 41 9.24 -12.76 -2.79
C GLU A 41 8.98 -13.52 -4.10
N GLU A 42 7.72 -13.89 -4.37
CA GLU A 42 7.33 -14.62 -5.58
C GLU A 42 7.73 -13.87 -6.87
N LYS A 43 8.17 -14.64 -7.87
CA LYS A 43 8.67 -14.14 -9.16
C LYS A 43 7.89 -14.76 -10.31
N GLY A 44 7.84 -14.04 -11.44
CA GLY A 44 7.18 -14.49 -12.66
C GLY A 44 6.19 -13.47 -13.19
N GLU A 45 6.01 -13.44 -14.51
CA GLU A 45 5.16 -12.47 -15.19
C GLU A 45 3.70 -12.52 -14.70
N ARG A 46 3.14 -13.73 -14.55
CA ARG A 46 1.78 -13.92 -14.02
C ARG A 46 1.62 -13.38 -12.59
N VAL A 47 2.66 -13.55 -11.75
CA VAL A 47 2.69 -13.02 -10.39
C VAL A 47 2.74 -11.50 -10.41
N ASP A 48 3.54 -10.90 -11.29
CA ASP A 48 3.61 -9.44 -11.46
C ASP A 48 2.26 -8.86 -11.93
N LEU A 49 1.60 -9.52 -12.88
CA LEU A 49 0.23 -9.19 -13.28
C LEU A 49 -0.74 -9.29 -12.10
N TYR A 50 -0.69 -10.37 -11.33
CA TYR A 50 -1.54 -10.55 -10.14
C TYR A 50 -1.31 -9.44 -9.11
N LEU A 51 -0.05 -9.12 -8.80
CA LEU A 51 0.32 -8.08 -7.84
C LEU A 51 -0.09 -6.68 -8.32
N SER A 52 -0.04 -6.42 -9.63
CA SER A 52 -0.48 -5.15 -10.20
C SER A 52 -1.98 -4.88 -9.96
N SER A 53 -2.80 -5.94 -9.90
CA SER A 53 -4.22 -5.86 -9.56
C SER A 53 -4.48 -5.66 -8.07
N CYS A 54 -3.48 -5.87 -7.21
CA CYS A 54 -3.59 -5.78 -5.77
C CYS A 54 -3.22 -4.38 -5.25
N GLU A 55 -4.14 -3.43 -5.32
CA GLU A 55 -3.89 -2.00 -5.03
C GLU A 55 -3.16 -1.71 -3.71
N GLY A 56 -3.48 -2.43 -2.63
CA GLY A 56 -2.88 -2.19 -1.31
C GLY A 56 -1.39 -2.59 -1.20
N ILE A 57 -0.91 -3.47 -2.09
CA ILE A 57 0.46 -4.01 -2.04
C ILE A 57 1.26 -3.78 -3.33
N ARG A 58 0.62 -3.40 -4.45
CA ARG A 58 1.28 -3.21 -5.75
C ARG A 58 2.48 -2.26 -5.68
N TRP A 59 2.34 -1.18 -4.90
CA TRP A 59 3.39 -0.17 -4.74
C TRP A 59 4.67 -0.75 -4.16
N ARG A 60 4.59 -1.78 -3.31
CA ARG A 60 5.76 -2.45 -2.76
C ARG A 60 6.54 -3.20 -3.84
N ARG A 61 5.82 -3.86 -4.77
CA ARG A 61 6.43 -4.54 -5.91
C ARG A 61 7.05 -3.54 -6.90
N GLU A 62 6.37 -2.42 -7.14
CA GLU A 62 6.88 -1.33 -7.97
C GLU A 62 8.19 -0.77 -7.39
N VAL A 63 8.27 -0.56 -6.08
CA VAL A 63 9.51 -0.15 -5.39
C VAL A 63 10.62 -1.21 -5.52
N GLN A 64 10.32 -2.49 -5.31
CA GLN A 64 11.29 -3.58 -5.49
C GLN A 64 11.87 -3.62 -6.91
N ASN A 65 11.04 -3.30 -7.90
CA ASN A 65 11.42 -3.25 -9.31
C ASN A 65 12.02 -1.90 -9.73
N LYS A 66 12.31 -0.99 -8.78
CA LYS A 66 12.83 0.37 -9.01
C LYS A 66 11.94 1.25 -9.89
N GLN A 67 10.64 0.94 -9.97
CA GLN A 67 9.65 1.70 -10.73
C GLN A 67 9.10 2.85 -9.86
N PHE A 68 9.98 3.76 -9.46
CA PHE A 68 9.67 4.78 -8.45
C PHE A 68 8.58 5.77 -8.87
N GLU A 69 8.57 6.18 -10.15
CA GLU A 69 7.51 7.05 -10.66
C GLU A 69 6.13 6.37 -10.55
N LYS A 70 6.04 5.10 -10.98
CA LYS A 70 4.81 4.32 -10.89
C LYS A 70 4.38 4.11 -9.43
N ALA A 71 5.34 3.77 -8.56
CA ALA A 71 5.11 3.63 -7.13
C ALA A 71 4.57 4.93 -6.49
N SER A 72 5.09 6.09 -6.90
CA SER A 72 4.62 7.38 -6.41
C SER A 72 3.14 7.61 -6.74
N ARG A 73 2.72 7.35 -7.98
CA ARG A 73 1.32 7.49 -8.42
C ARG A 73 0.42 6.46 -7.73
N SER A 74 0.89 5.23 -7.57
CA SER A 74 0.18 4.17 -6.83
C SER A 74 -0.06 4.55 -5.36
N LEU A 75 0.97 5.09 -4.69
CA LEU A 75 0.90 5.53 -3.31
C LEU A 75 -0.02 6.74 -3.14
N LEU A 76 0.02 7.71 -4.07
CA LEU A 76 -0.90 8.85 -4.06
C LEU A 76 -2.36 8.39 -4.15
N SER A 77 -2.67 7.55 -5.14
CA SER A 77 -4.02 7.02 -5.31
C SER A 77 -4.48 6.18 -4.11
N LEU A 78 -3.57 5.47 -3.45
CA LEU A 78 -3.89 4.70 -2.24
C LEU A 78 -4.15 5.63 -1.05
N ALA A 79 -3.39 6.73 -0.93
CA ALA A 79 -3.58 7.75 0.10
C ALA A 79 -4.93 8.49 -0.06
N ASP A 80 -5.34 8.80 -1.30
CA ASP A 80 -6.62 9.44 -1.57
C ASP A 80 -7.82 8.58 -1.16
N ARG A 81 -7.69 7.25 -1.24
CA ARG A 81 -8.73 6.29 -0.86
C ARG A 81 -8.71 5.92 0.62
N GLU A 82 -7.59 6.18 1.31
CA GLU A 82 -7.45 5.90 2.73
C GLU A 82 -8.22 6.94 3.55
N ASN A 83 -9.30 6.51 4.19
CA ASN A 83 -10.17 7.34 5.02
C ASN A 83 -10.35 6.80 6.44
N SER A 84 -9.74 5.66 6.76
CA SER A 84 -9.94 4.97 8.06
C SER A 84 -8.98 5.45 9.14
N ASP A 85 -7.76 5.81 8.75
CA ASP A 85 -6.71 6.26 9.67
C ASP A 85 -5.91 7.41 9.05
N VAL A 86 -6.04 8.60 9.64
CA VAL A 86 -5.34 9.82 9.22
C VAL A 86 -3.81 9.67 9.32
N LYS A 87 -3.30 8.93 10.31
CA LYS A 87 -1.84 8.68 10.42
C LYS A 87 -1.36 7.83 9.25
N ARG A 88 -2.11 6.78 8.92
CA ARG A 88 -1.83 5.93 7.75
C ARG A 88 -1.92 6.72 6.45
N GLN A 89 -2.98 7.51 6.28
CA GLN A 89 -3.16 8.39 5.13
C GLN A 89 -1.98 9.35 4.95
N ARG A 90 -1.56 10.01 6.03
CA ARG A 90 -0.39 10.90 6.05
C ARG A 90 0.89 10.17 5.62
N ASN A 91 1.12 8.97 6.14
CA ASN A 91 2.30 8.18 5.81
C ASN A 91 2.29 7.79 4.33
N LEU A 92 1.13 7.45 3.75
CA LEU A 92 1.01 7.13 2.33
C LEU A 92 1.33 8.35 1.44
N TYR A 93 0.83 9.54 1.76
CA TYR A 93 1.22 10.76 1.04
C TYR A 93 2.72 11.07 1.16
N ALA A 94 3.29 10.86 2.35
CA ALA A 94 4.74 11.04 2.55
C ALA A 94 5.55 10.04 1.71
N PHE A 95 5.16 8.77 1.69
CA PHE A 95 5.80 7.74 0.87
C PHE A 95 5.65 8.04 -0.63
N SER A 96 4.49 8.51 -1.07
CA SER A 96 4.26 8.96 -2.44
C SER A 96 5.28 10.03 -2.85
N LYS A 97 5.49 11.03 -1.98
CA LYS A 97 6.45 12.10 -2.23
C LYS A 97 7.90 11.62 -2.23
N LEU A 98 8.26 10.72 -1.32
CA LEU A 98 9.60 10.12 -1.27
C LEU A 98 9.86 9.27 -2.52
N ALA A 99 8.90 8.44 -2.94
CA ALA A 99 9.00 7.67 -4.17
C ALA A 99 9.17 8.57 -5.40
N ALA A 100 8.41 9.67 -5.49
CA ALA A 100 8.58 10.66 -6.56
C ALA A 100 9.99 11.28 -6.58
N ALA A 101 10.61 11.49 -5.41
CA ALA A 101 11.96 12.04 -5.30
C ALA A 101 13.08 11.03 -5.64
N CYS A 102 12.77 9.72 -5.62
CA CYS A 102 13.71 8.67 -6.01
C CYS A 102 13.68 8.35 -7.51
N GLY A 103 12.72 8.89 -8.27
CA GLY A 103 12.66 8.75 -9.72
C GLY A 103 13.69 9.64 -10.43
N ASP A 104 14.04 9.27 -11.66
CA ASP A 104 14.96 10.07 -12.49
C ASP A 104 14.36 11.45 -12.85
N GLU A 105 13.05 11.47 -13.10
CA GLU A 105 12.26 12.69 -13.26
C GLU A 105 11.26 12.80 -12.11
N VAL A 106 11.19 13.99 -11.49
CA VAL A 106 10.30 14.23 -10.36
C VAL A 106 8.92 14.66 -10.90
N PRO A 107 7.85 13.84 -10.72
CA PRO A 107 6.51 14.20 -11.16
C PRO A 107 5.95 15.34 -10.29
N SER A 108 6.03 16.57 -10.81
CA SER A 108 5.64 17.78 -10.08
C SER A 108 4.16 17.77 -9.67
N ASP A 109 3.29 17.17 -10.46
CA ASP A 109 1.86 16.95 -10.17
C ASP A 109 1.68 16.13 -8.89
N VAL A 110 2.38 14.99 -8.79
CA VAL A 110 2.32 14.09 -7.62
C VAL A 110 2.87 14.78 -6.38
N VAL A 111 4.01 15.48 -6.51
CA VAL A 111 4.63 16.18 -5.38
C VAL A 111 3.76 17.31 -4.87
N ASN A 112 3.18 18.10 -5.77
CA ASN A 112 2.31 19.23 -5.41
C ASN A 112 1.04 18.76 -4.70
N GLU A 113 0.39 17.71 -5.23
CA GLU A 113 -0.82 17.18 -4.61
C GLU A 113 -0.52 16.54 -3.25
N ALA A 114 0.55 15.75 -3.14
CA ALA A 114 0.98 15.17 -1.86
C ALA A 114 1.29 16.27 -0.83
N ASN A 115 1.97 17.35 -1.22
CA ASN A 115 2.25 18.49 -0.34
C ASN A 115 0.96 19.16 0.14
N ARG A 116 0.02 19.44 -0.76
CA ARG A 116 -1.27 20.06 -0.42
C ARG A 116 -2.01 19.22 0.63
N LYS A 117 -2.09 17.91 0.44
CA LYS A 117 -2.76 16.98 1.36
C LYS A 117 -2.04 16.87 2.71
N LEU A 118 -0.72 16.80 2.71
CA LEU A 118 0.08 16.77 3.95
C LEU A 118 -0.09 18.04 4.78
N VAL A 119 -0.14 19.21 4.13
CA VAL A 119 -0.41 20.49 4.80
C VAL A 119 -1.80 20.48 5.43
N LEU A 120 -2.83 20.01 4.70
CA LEU A 120 -4.18 19.88 5.23
C LEU A 120 -4.22 18.99 6.48
N ILE A 121 -3.61 17.79 6.41
CA ILE A 121 -3.54 16.87 7.56
C ILE A 121 -2.78 17.50 8.73
N LYS A 122 -1.71 18.25 8.46
CA LYS A 122 -0.99 18.99 9.51
C LYS A 122 -1.91 19.99 10.19
N HIS A 123 -2.69 20.77 9.45
CA HIS A 123 -3.66 21.70 10.05
C HIS A 123 -4.71 20.98 10.89
N GLN A 124 -5.25 19.85 10.41
CA GLN A 124 -6.18 19.01 11.18
C GLN A 124 -5.56 18.52 12.50
N SER A 125 -4.28 18.15 12.48
CA SER A 125 -3.57 17.68 13.69
C SER A 125 -3.30 18.78 14.73
N LEU A 126 -3.41 20.05 14.35
CA LEU A 126 -3.24 21.19 15.25
C LEU A 126 -4.56 21.63 15.89
N ILE A 127 -5.69 21.02 15.51
CA ILE A 127 -6.99 21.31 16.12
C ILE A 127 -6.94 20.85 17.58
N PRO A 128 -7.20 21.74 18.55
CA PRO A 128 -7.22 21.38 19.96
C PRO A 128 -8.19 20.24 20.24
N GLU A 129 -7.76 19.23 21.01
CA GLU A 129 -8.64 18.10 21.38
C GLU A 129 -9.91 18.55 22.11
N SER A 130 -9.86 19.69 22.81
CA SER A 130 -11.00 20.29 23.48
C SER A 130 -12.13 20.63 22.52
N LEU A 131 -11.86 20.94 21.25
CA LEU A 131 -12.88 21.21 20.22
C LEU A 131 -13.38 19.94 19.54
N VAL A 132 -12.63 18.84 19.63
CA VAL A 132 -12.96 17.54 19.01
C VAL A 132 -13.81 16.68 19.95
N LYS A 133 -13.66 16.87 21.26
CA LYS A 133 -14.40 16.13 22.30
C LYS A 133 -15.72 16.77 22.72
N VAL A 134 -16.02 17.98 22.22
CA VAL A 134 -17.30 18.65 22.45
C VAL A 134 -18.31 18.09 21.44
N ASP A 135 -19.33 17.42 21.98
CA ASP A 135 -20.57 16.96 21.33
C ASP A 135 -20.60 15.63 20.56
N PHE A 136 -20.36 14.53 21.30
CA PHE A 136 -21.11 13.28 21.06
C PHE A 136 -22.08 12.91 22.20
N ASN A 137 -22.04 13.61 23.34
CA ASN A 137 -22.86 13.29 24.52
C ASN A 137 -23.79 14.41 25.01
N ASN A 138 -23.73 15.62 24.45
CA ASN A 138 -24.63 16.70 24.83
C ASN A 138 -25.57 17.04 23.66
N GLY A 139 -26.82 16.61 23.79
CA GLY A 139 -27.90 16.94 22.86
C GLY A 139 -28.24 18.43 22.89
N LEU A 140 -27.52 19.22 22.11
CA LEU A 140 -27.79 20.63 21.88
C LEU A 140 -27.82 20.93 20.38
N PHE A 141 -28.83 20.39 19.70
CA PHE A 141 -29.42 21.07 18.55
C PHE A 141 -30.78 21.60 19.00
N PRO A 142 -30.99 22.93 19.10
CA PRO A 142 -32.32 23.46 19.31
C PRO A 142 -33.14 23.18 18.05
N SER A 143 -34.25 22.46 18.23
CA SER A 143 -35.26 22.23 17.21
C SER A 143 -35.77 23.58 16.69
N VAL A 144 -35.80 23.74 15.37
CA VAL A 144 -36.62 24.76 14.69
C VAL A 144 -38.07 24.29 14.67
#